data_AF-A0A0J5P5S0-F1
#
_entry.id   AF-A0A0J5P5S0-F1
#
_cell.length_a   1.000
_cell.length_b   1.000
_cell.length_c   1.000
_cell.angle_alpha   90.00
_cell.angle_beta   90.00
_cell.angle_gamma   90.00
#
_symmetry.space_group_name_H-M   'P 1'
#
loop_
_entity.id
_entity.type
_entity.pdbx_description
1 polymer ?
#
loop_
_entity_poly.entity_id
_entity_poly.type
_entity_poly.pdbx_seq_one_letter_code
_entity_poly.pdbx_strand_id
1 'polypeptide(L)'
;MKMYKTIVYSLLRGISQIMLVNSAFVGLLFILGFSYGAWQIGLAALIGSGVGGLFAYVTKQDPNEIEQGLYGYNSALSAIAFVTFFNTPWWIAMVIAVALITVLLQQGLQPLFQRTKLPILTLPFILATWLMFIIHPYLPMVDGIILHSTPQTGTLLDAFFLPFDEVFLAANREGSLLIALGLLIGNWLYFLAAVIALSCAYLMTLISPEAHYLIAAGIYGFNAILIGIAFAAFFSLKRPLAWLGLIIAAMLSTWVIVGLDHLFAPLNLPSLTLPFVVIIWGVFLGKRLWKAN
;
A
#
# COMPACT_ATOMS: atom_id res chain seq x y z
N MET A 1 -27.50 2.27 17.82
CA MET A 1 -26.19 2.78 18.31
C MET A 1 -25.01 1.82 18.04
N LYS A 2 -25.19 0.49 18.05
CA LYS A 2 -24.10 -0.49 17.78
C LYS A 2 -23.58 -0.44 16.33
N MET A 3 -24.50 -0.41 15.36
CA MET A 3 -24.17 -0.47 13.92
C MET A 3 -23.37 0.74 13.39
N TYR A 4 -23.77 1.97 13.74
CA TYR A 4 -23.04 3.18 13.31
C TYR A 4 -21.60 3.21 13.84
N LYS A 5 -21.39 2.81 15.10
CA LYS A 5 -20.03 2.68 15.66
C LYS A 5 -19.21 1.68 14.85
N THR A 6 -19.75 0.50 14.57
CA THR A 6 -19.08 -0.53 13.75
C THR A 6 -18.67 -0.02 12.38
N ILE A 7 -19.53 0.78 11.71
CA ILE A 7 -19.22 1.34 10.38
C ILE A 7 -18.07 2.36 10.46
N VAL A 8 -18.10 3.30 11.41
CA VAL A 8 -17.03 4.31 11.57
C VAL A 8 -15.70 3.65 11.95
N TYR A 9 -15.72 2.67 12.87
CA TYR A 9 -14.52 1.92 13.22
C TYR A 9 -13.98 1.11 12.04
N SER A 10 -14.83 0.42 11.29
CA SER A 10 -14.46 -0.35 10.10
C SER A 10 -13.81 0.53 9.03
N LEU A 11 -14.37 1.73 8.80
CA LEU A 11 -13.86 2.69 7.82
C LEU A 11 -12.45 3.14 8.16
N LEU A 12 -12.20 3.56 9.40
CA LEU A 12 -10.86 4.00 9.83
C LEU A 12 -9.88 2.82 9.94
N ARG A 13 -10.35 1.64 10.38
CA ARG A 13 -9.54 0.41 10.37
C ARG A 13 -9.14 0.02 8.96
N GLY A 14 -10.02 0.18 7.97
CA GLY A 14 -9.69 -0.06 6.57
C GLY A 14 -8.50 0.77 6.11
N ILE A 15 -8.33 1.99 6.61
CA ILE A 15 -7.19 2.84 6.25
C ILE A 15 -5.91 2.41 6.98
N SER A 16 -5.98 2.05 8.27
CA SER A 16 -4.79 1.53 8.97
C SER A 16 -4.36 0.14 8.50
N GLN A 17 -5.27 -0.66 7.93
CA GLN A 17 -4.96 -1.96 7.32
C GLN A 17 -4.10 -1.86 6.07
N ILE A 18 -3.97 -0.68 5.45
CA ILE A 18 -2.97 -0.43 4.39
C ILE A 18 -1.56 -0.80 4.88
N MET A 19 -1.28 -0.53 6.16
CA MET A 19 -0.03 -0.90 6.85
C MET A 19 -0.25 -2.06 7.83
N LEU A 20 -1.24 -2.92 7.60
CA LEU A 20 -1.59 -4.11 8.41
C LEU A 20 -1.92 -3.82 9.89
N VAL A 21 -2.23 -2.56 10.25
CA VAL A 21 -2.59 -2.19 11.62
C VAL A 21 -4.11 -2.20 11.77
N ASN A 22 -4.64 -2.96 12.73
CA ASN A 22 -6.06 -2.99 13.04
C ASN A 22 -6.42 -1.98 14.15
N SER A 23 -6.36 -0.68 13.84
CA SER A 23 -6.68 0.39 14.79
C SER A 23 -7.30 1.60 14.12
N ALA A 24 -8.52 1.97 14.52
CA ALA A 24 -9.20 3.15 14.00
C ALA A 24 -8.48 4.46 14.38
N PHE A 25 -7.85 4.50 15.56
CA PHE A 25 -7.06 5.67 15.97
C PHE A 25 -5.84 5.85 15.08
N VAL A 26 -5.13 4.76 14.77
CA VAL A 26 -4.00 4.81 13.82
C VAL A 26 -4.48 5.19 12.42
N GLY A 27 -5.65 4.69 12.00
CA GLY A 27 -6.26 5.08 10.73
C GLY A 27 -6.54 6.58 10.65
N LEU A 28 -7.02 7.18 11.74
CA LEU A 28 -7.20 8.63 11.84
C LEU A 28 -5.86 9.38 11.72
N LEU A 29 -4.80 8.92 12.39
CA LEU A 29 -3.48 9.53 12.28
C LEU A 29 -2.93 9.46 10.85
N PHE A 30 -3.11 8.32 10.17
CA PHE A 30 -2.70 8.17 8.77
C PHE A 30 -3.42 9.14 7.87
N ILE A 31 -4.76 9.24 7.98
CA ILE A 31 -5.56 10.19 7.19
C ILE A 31 -5.07 11.61 7.39
N LEU A 32 -4.88 12.04 8.64
CA LEU A 32 -4.36 13.37 8.93
C LEU A 32 -2.97 13.59 8.35
N GLY A 33 -2.15 12.53 8.28
CA GLY A 33 -0.80 12.56 7.71
C GLY A 33 -0.83 12.81 6.20
N PHE A 34 -1.37 11.86 5.43
CA PHE A 34 -1.36 11.96 3.96
C PHE A 34 -2.30 13.04 3.41
N SER A 35 -3.27 13.54 4.20
CA SER A 35 -4.11 14.67 3.81
C SER A 35 -3.40 16.02 3.93
N TYR A 36 -2.22 16.08 4.57
CA TYR A 36 -1.53 17.33 4.85
C TYR A 36 -1.16 18.09 3.57
N GLY A 37 -0.64 17.39 2.55
CA GLY A 37 -0.28 17.99 1.26
C GLY A 37 -1.43 18.10 0.27
N ALA A 38 -2.43 17.23 0.36
CA ALA A 38 -3.59 17.22 -0.53
C ALA A 38 -4.81 16.61 0.17
N TRP A 39 -5.78 17.45 0.54
CA TRP A 39 -7.01 17.03 1.23
C TRP A 39 -7.84 16.04 0.39
N GLN A 40 -7.72 16.08 -0.94
CA GLN A 40 -8.39 15.16 -1.85
C GLN A 40 -7.96 13.71 -1.63
N ILE A 41 -6.68 13.46 -1.29
CA ILE A 41 -6.16 12.13 -0.95
C ILE A 41 -6.88 11.60 0.30
N GLY A 42 -6.99 12.45 1.33
CA GLY A 42 -7.80 12.25 2.53
C GLY A 42 -9.21 11.78 2.25
N LEU A 43 -9.93 12.59 1.46
CA LEU A 43 -11.32 12.34 1.14
C LEU A 43 -11.49 11.09 0.26
N ALA A 44 -10.60 10.87 -0.70
CA ALA A 44 -10.61 9.68 -1.54
C ALA A 44 -10.40 8.40 -0.71
N ALA A 45 -9.48 8.40 0.25
CA ALA A 45 -9.26 7.27 1.16
C ALA A 45 -10.52 6.92 1.98
N LEU A 46 -11.21 7.95 2.51
CA LEU A 46 -12.45 7.78 3.26
C LEU A 46 -13.56 7.20 2.38
N ILE A 47 -13.75 7.73 1.17
CA ILE A 47 -14.75 7.24 0.21
C ILE A 47 -14.43 5.80 -0.19
N GLY A 48 -13.18 5.50 -0.58
CA GLY A 48 -12.76 4.17 -1.01
C GLY A 48 -12.92 3.12 0.08
N SER A 49 -12.47 3.42 1.31
CA SER A 49 -12.65 2.53 2.47
C SER A 49 -14.13 2.29 2.76
N GLY A 50 -14.95 3.35 2.74
CA GLY A 50 -16.38 3.28 2.95
C GLY A 50 -17.10 2.45 1.89
N VAL A 51 -16.80 2.65 0.61
CA VAL A 51 -17.35 1.87 -0.51
C VAL A 51 -17.00 0.39 -0.37
N GLY A 52 -15.74 0.07 -0.08
CA GLY A 52 -15.30 -1.31 0.10
C GLY A 52 -16.01 -2.01 1.27
N GLY A 53 -16.07 -1.36 2.43
CA GLY A 53 -16.78 -1.88 3.61
C GLY A 53 -18.28 -2.04 3.39
N LEU A 54 -18.94 -1.05 2.77
CA LEU A 54 -20.37 -1.09 2.46
C LEU A 54 -20.70 -2.18 1.44
N PHE A 55 -19.89 -2.30 0.38
CA PHE A 55 -20.10 -3.33 -0.63
C PHE A 55 -19.95 -4.72 -0.02
N ALA A 56 -18.93 -4.96 0.81
CA ALA A 56 -18.75 -6.21 1.54
C ALA A 56 -19.92 -6.53 2.48
N TYR A 57 -20.48 -5.51 3.14
CA TYR A 57 -21.69 -5.66 3.94
C TYR A 57 -22.90 -6.08 3.09
N VAL A 58 -23.15 -5.40 1.96
CA VAL A 58 -24.25 -5.70 1.04
C VAL A 58 -24.11 -7.11 0.44
N THR A 59 -22.90 -7.53 0.10
CA THR A 59 -22.63 -8.89 -0.40
C THR A 59 -22.46 -9.94 0.71
N LYS A 60 -22.74 -9.59 1.98
CA LYS A 60 -22.76 -10.49 3.14
C LYS A 60 -21.43 -11.24 3.38
N GLN A 61 -20.31 -10.54 3.22
CA GLN A 61 -18.99 -11.05 3.63
C GLN A 61 -18.91 -11.21 5.16
N ASP A 62 -17.87 -11.88 5.66
CA ASP A 62 -17.69 -12.15 7.09
C ASP A 62 -17.74 -10.83 7.91
N PRO A 63 -18.70 -10.67 8.85
CA PRO A 63 -18.80 -9.48 9.69
C PRO A 63 -17.53 -9.15 10.48
N ASN A 64 -16.74 -10.15 10.88
CA ASN A 64 -15.49 -9.94 11.59
C ASN A 64 -14.44 -9.31 10.67
N GLU A 65 -14.32 -9.79 9.43
CA GLU A 65 -13.40 -9.22 8.45
C GLU A 65 -13.80 -7.78 8.07
N ILE A 66 -15.10 -7.52 7.94
CA ILE A 66 -15.64 -6.16 7.73
C ILE A 66 -15.31 -5.27 8.92
N GLU A 67 -15.56 -5.72 10.15
CA GLU A 67 -15.27 -4.95 11.36
C GLU A 67 -13.76 -4.65 11.52
N GLN A 68 -12.90 -5.55 11.06
CA GLN A 68 -11.45 -5.37 11.03
C GLN A 68 -10.96 -4.47 9.88
N GLY A 69 -11.86 -4.02 8.98
CA GLY A 69 -11.53 -3.15 7.86
C GLY A 69 -10.90 -3.86 6.66
N LEU A 70 -10.92 -5.19 6.60
CA LEU A 70 -10.20 -5.97 5.57
C LEU A 70 -10.75 -5.79 4.16
N TYR A 71 -11.96 -5.26 3.99
CA TYR A 71 -12.54 -4.92 2.68
C TYR A 71 -12.39 -3.44 2.31
N GLY A 72 -11.82 -2.61 3.19
CA GLY A 72 -11.66 -1.18 2.97
C GLY A 72 -10.30 -0.78 2.38
N TYR A 73 -9.22 -1.46 2.76
CA TYR A 73 -7.85 -0.97 2.49
C TYR A 73 -7.47 -0.92 1.00
N ASN A 74 -7.77 -1.98 0.23
CA ASN A 74 -7.49 -1.98 -1.21
C ASN A 74 -8.30 -0.90 -1.93
N SER A 75 -9.58 -0.79 -1.60
CA SER A 75 -10.49 0.21 -2.17
C SER A 75 -10.07 1.64 -1.83
N ALA A 76 -9.56 1.87 -0.62
CA ALA A 76 -8.95 3.14 -0.22
C ALA A 76 -7.69 3.45 -1.04
N LEU A 77 -6.77 2.51 -1.22
CA LEU A 77 -5.56 2.70 -2.04
C LEU A 77 -5.90 2.99 -3.51
N SER A 78 -6.89 2.31 -4.10
CA SER A 78 -7.30 2.58 -5.48
C SER A 78 -7.97 3.95 -5.64
N ALA A 79 -8.75 4.36 -4.65
CA ALA A 79 -9.33 5.71 -4.60
C ALA A 79 -8.25 6.78 -4.52
N ILE A 80 -7.26 6.58 -3.64
CA ILE A 80 -6.10 7.47 -3.52
C ILE A 80 -5.33 7.52 -4.84
N ALA A 81 -4.97 6.36 -5.41
CA ALA A 81 -4.27 6.30 -6.70
C ALA A 81 -5.01 7.05 -7.80
N PHE A 82 -6.35 6.99 -7.81
CA PHE A 82 -7.12 7.73 -8.80
C PHE A 82 -6.86 9.24 -8.72
N VAL A 83 -6.96 9.84 -7.53
CA VAL A 83 -6.74 11.29 -7.36
C VAL A 83 -5.27 11.69 -7.41
N THR A 84 -4.36 10.74 -7.20
CA THR A 84 -2.91 10.95 -7.34
C THR A 84 -2.48 10.97 -8.81
N PHE A 85 -3.03 10.07 -9.64
CA PHE A 85 -2.57 9.91 -11.02
C PHE A 85 -3.46 10.60 -12.06
N PHE A 86 -4.73 10.88 -11.78
CA PHE A 86 -5.66 11.39 -12.77
C PHE A 86 -6.34 12.68 -12.31
N ASN A 87 -6.66 13.56 -13.26
CA ASN A 87 -7.38 14.78 -12.98
C ASN A 87 -8.73 14.80 -13.71
N THR A 88 -9.80 15.16 -13.02
CA THR A 88 -11.13 15.30 -13.63
C THR A 88 -12.10 16.04 -12.70
N PRO A 89 -13.03 16.85 -13.23
CA PRO A 89 -14.12 17.40 -12.40
C PRO A 89 -15.04 16.31 -11.82
N TRP A 90 -15.02 15.09 -12.37
CA TRP A 90 -15.86 13.95 -11.95
C TRP A 90 -15.15 13.01 -10.97
N TRP A 91 -14.09 13.47 -10.31
CA TRP A 91 -13.19 12.59 -9.56
C TRP A 91 -13.89 11.81 -8.45
N ILE A 92 -14.92 12.36 -7.79
CA ILE A 92 -15.70 11.65 -6.77
C ILE A 92 -16.39 10.42 -7.36
N ALA A 93 -17.03 10.56 -8.52
CA ALA A 93 -17.71 9.45 -9.19
C ALA A 93 -16.72 8.37 -9.63
N MET A 94 -15.56 8.79 -10.14
CA MET A 94 -14.48 7.87 -10.55
C MET A 94 -13.85 7.15 -9.36
N VAL A 95 -13.64 7.85 -8.23
CA VAL A 95 -13.18 7.26 -6.97
C VAL A 95 -14.15 6.19 -6.47
N ILE A 96 -15.46 6.45 -6.50
CA ILE A 96 -16.48 5.46 -6.13
C ILE A 96 -16.43 4.27 -7.10
N ALA A 97 -16.34 4.52 -8.41
CA ALA A 97 -16.30 3.47 -9.43
C ALA A 97 -15.06 2.58 -9.27
N VAL A 98 -13.87 3.15 -9.13
CA VAL A 98 -12.63 2.36 -8.95
C VAL A 98 -12.66 1.60 -7.64
N ALA A 99 -13.14 2.20 -6.54
CA ALA A 99 -13.28 1.50 -5.26
C ALA A 99 -14.24 0.30 -5.35
N LEU A 100 -15.34 0.41 -6.10
CA LEU A 100 -16.25 -0.70 -6.38
C LEU A 100 -15.57 -1.81 -7.19
N ILE A 101 -14.82 -1.44 -8.23
CA ILE A 101 -14.05 -2.40 -9.03
C ILE A 101 -13.03 -3.13 -8.14
N THR A 102 -12.34 -2.41 -7.26
CA THR A 102 -11.33 -2.98 -6.37
C THR A 102 -11.91 -3.99 -5.40
N VAL A 103 -13.02 -3.69 -4.74
CA VAL A 103 -13.66 -4.65 -3.81
C VAL A 103 -14.26 -5.84 -4.55
N LEU A 104 -14.77 -5.65 -5.78
CA LEU A 104 -15.21 -6.76 -6.65
C LEU A 104 -14.04 -7.69 -7.00
N LEU A 105 -12.89 -7.12 -7.39
CA LEU A 105 -11.67 -7.88 -7.65
C LEU A 105 -11.21 -8.61 -6.39
N GLN A 106 -11.22 -7.95 -5.23
CA GLN A 106 -10.84 -8.57 -3.96
C GLN A 106 -11.74 -9.78 -3.65
N GLN A 107 -13.06 -9.63 -3.71
CA GLN A 107 -13.99 -10.73 -3.46
C GLN A 107 -13.86 -11.86 -4.49
N GLY A 108 -13.63 -11.53 -5.77
CA GLY A 108 -13.44 -12.53 -6.83
C GLY A 108 -12.12 -13.32 -6.69
N LEU A 109 -11.05 -12.68 -6.22
CA LEU A 109 -9.73 -13.30 -6.05
C LEU A 109 -9.61 -14.06 -4.72
N GLN A 110 -10.36 -13.66 -3.68
CA GLN A 110 -10.27 -14.23 -2.33
C GLN A 110 -10.31 -15.78 -2.30
N PRO A 111 -11.21 -16.49 -3.02
CA PRO A 111 -11.26 -17.95 -2.99
C PRO A 111 -9.98 -18.61 -3.53
N LEU A 112 -9.33 -18.00 -4.54
CA LEU A 112 -8.07 -18.49 -5.09
C LEU A 112 -6.94 -18.37 -4.07
N PHE A 113 -6.84 -17.23 -3.40
CA PHE A 113 -5.82 -16.97 -2.37
C PHE A 113 -6.02 -17.82 -1.10
N GLN A 114 -7.27 -18.10 -0.73
CA GLN A 114 -7.59 -19.05 0.34
C GLN A 114 -7.12 -20.47 0.00
N ARG A 115 -7.37 -20.96 -1.22
CA ARG A 115 -6.91 -22.29 -1.67
C ARG A 115 -5.39 -22.39 -1.71
N THR A 116 -4.72 -21.35 -2.20
CA THR A 116 -3.26 -21.31 -2.22
C THR A 116 -2.66 -20.96 -0.87
N LYS A 117 -3.43 -20.61 0.17
CA LYS A 117 -2.97 -20.15 1.50
C LYS A 117 -2.01 -18.96 1.44
N LEU A 118 -2.07 -18.17 0.36
CA LEU A 118 -1.29 -16.93 0.21
C LEU A 118 -2.15 -15.75 0.68
N PRO A 119 -1.56 -14.73 1.31
CA PRO A 119 -2.30 -13.51 1.59
C PRO A 119 -2.56 -12.76 0.27
N ILE A 120 -3.76 -12.21 0.11
CA ILE A 120 -4.14 -11.44 -1.10
C ILE A 120 -3.39 -10.10 -1.20
N LEU A 121 -3.03 -9.51 -0.04
CA LEU A 121 -2.30 -8.26 0.09
C LEU A 121 -2.94 -7.15 -0.76
N THR A 122 -2.12 -6.29 -1.34
CA THR A 122 -2.54 -5.14 -2.14
C THR A 122 -2.77 -5.46 -3.62
N LEU A 123 -2.88 -6.74 -3.99
CA LEU A 123 -3.11 -7.14 -5.38
C LEU A 123 -4.40 -6.56 -6.00
N PRO A 124 -5.56 -6.55 -5.31
CA PRO A 124 -6.78 -5.96 -5.86
C PRO A 124 -6.59 -4.47 -6.18
N PHE A 125 -5.87 -3.74 -5.32
CA PHE A 125 -5.50 -2.36 -5.57
C PHE A 125 -4.66 -2.21 -6.85
N ILE A 126 -3.61 -3.02 -7.01
CA ILE A 126 -2.70 -2.96 -8.17
C ILE A 126 -3.49 -3.19 -9.46
N LEU A 127 -4.32 -4.23 -9.51
CA LEU A 127 -5.11 -4.59 -10.69
C LEU A 127 -6.15 -3.53 -11.05
N ALA A 128 -6.83 -2.96 -10.06
CA ALA A 128 -7.79 -1.88 -10.30
C ALA A 128 -7.10 -0.61 -10.81
N THR A 129 -5.95 -0.24 -10.24
CA THR A 129 -5.18 0.92 -10.70
C THR A 129 -4.66 0.70 -12.11
N TRP A 130 -4.11 -0.47 -12.44
CA TRP A 130 -3.71 -0.79 -13.81
C TRP A 130 -4.87 -0.73 -14.80
N LEU A 131 -6.05 -1.22 -14.40
CA LEU A 131 -7.24 -1.07 -15.24
C LEU A 131 -7.53 0.41 -15.53
N MET A 132 -7.43 1.30 -14.53
CA MET A 132 -7.58 2.75 -14.75
C MET A 132 -6.56 3.29 -15.76
N PHE A 133 -5.29 2.93 -15.65
CA PHE A 133 -4.26 3.33 -16.62
C PHE A 133 -4.57 2.83 -18.03
N ILE A 134 -5.08 1.60 -18.18
CA ILE A 134 -5.43 1.02 -19.48
C ILE A 134 -6.66 1.72 -20.09
N ILE A 135 -7.67 2.06 -19.27
CA ILE A 135 -8.94 2.61 -19.79
C ILE A 135 -8.94 4.13 -19.90
N HIS A 136 -8.10 4.87 -19.17
CA HIS A 136 -8.13 6.34 -19.15
C HIS A 136 -8.04 6.99 -20.54
N PRO A 137 -7.29 6.48 -21.55
CA PRO A 137 -7.24 7.11 -22.87
C PRO A 137 -8.59 7.07 -23.60
N TYR A 138 -9.50 6.20 -23.16
CA TYR A 138 -10.86 6.04 -23.67
C TYR A 138 -11.91 6.79 -22.82
N LEU A 139 -11.49 7.52 -21.78
CA LEU A 139 -12.33 8.30 -20.89
C LEU A 139 -12.07 9.80 -21.13
N PRO A 140 -12.80 10.47 -22.05
CA PRO A 140 -12.50 11.85 -22.48
C PRO A 140 -12.61 12.90 -21.36
N MET A 141 -13.24 12.54 -20.25
CA MET A 141 -13.42 13.39 -19.07
C MET A 141 -12.30 13.27 -18.05
N VAL A 142 -11.34 12.35 -18.26
CA VAL A 142 -10.20 12.11 -17.37
C VAL A 142 -8.96 12.67 -18.06
N ASP A 143 -8.54 13.85 -17.62
CA ASP A 143 -7.28 14.44 -18.06
C ASP A 143 -6.13 13.56 -17.57
N GLY A 144 -5.10 13.43 -18.42
CA GLY A 144 -4.05 12.42 -18.34
C GLY A 144 -3.21 12.39 -17.06
N ILE A 145 -2.20 11.53 -17.07
CA ILE A 145 -1.36 11.22 -15.91
C ILE A 145 -0.77 12.51 -15.31
N ILE A 146 -1.09 12.81 -14.04
CA ILE A 146 -0.39 13.83 -13.26
C ILE A 146 1.03 13.31 -13.07
N LEU A 147 1.94 13.73 -13.95
CA LEU A 147 3.36 13.50 -13.78
C LEU A 147 3.74 14.15 -12.45
N HIS A 148 4.05 13.32 -11.45
CA HIS A 148 4.71 13.82 -10.26
C HIS A 148 5.98 14.50 -10.77
N SER A 149 6.10 15.81 -10.46
CA SER A 149 7.29 16.58 -10.79
C SER A 149 8.52 15.76 -10.44
N THR A 150 9.50 15.69 -11.35
CA THR A 150 10.80 15.04 -11.14
C THR A 150 11.20 15.18 -9.68
N PRO A 151 11.41 14.06 -8.96
CA PRO A 151 11.71 14.11 -7.54
C PRO A 151 12.77 15.17 -7.25
N GLN A 152 12.43 16.17 -6.45
CA GLN A 152 13.45 17.04 -5.93
C GLN A 152 14.38 16.15 -5.09
N THR A 153 15.69 16.24 -5.31
CA THR A 153 16.67 15.51 -4.51
C THR A 153 16.47 15.90 -3.05
N GLY A 154 15.81 15.02 -2.31
CA GLY A 154 15.55 15.21 -0.90
C GLY A 154 16.84 15.12 -0.09
N THR A 155 16.82 15.71 1.10
CA THR A 155 17.83 15.46 2.13
C THR A 155 17.83 13.99 2.55
N LEU A 156 18.86 13.50 3.24
CA LEU A 156 18.83 12.17 3.88
C LEU A 156 17.61 11.99 4.79
N LEU A 157 17.13 13.09 5.38
CA LEU A 157 15.92 13.11 6.19
C LEU A 157 14.66 12.83 5.34
N ASP A 158 14.59 13.39 4.14
CA ASP A 158 13.49 13.11 3.18
C ASP A 158 13.52 11.66 2.71
N ALA A 159 14.69 11.16 2.35
CA ALA A 159 14.85 9.77 1.92
C ALA A 159 14.43 8.78 3.01
N PHE A 160 14.48 9.17 4.29
CA PHE A 160 14.02 8.36 5.41
C PHE A 160 12.51 8.50 5.68
N PHE A 161 11.95 9.71 5.62
CA PHE A 161 10.56 9.95 6.00
C PHE A 161 9.57 9.82 4.85
N LEU A 162 9.84 10.39 3.67
CA LEU A 162 8.91 10.35 2.52
C LEU A 162 8.39 8.94 2.20
N PRO A 163 9.19 7.86 2.28
CA PRO A 163 8.70 6.49 2.08
C PRO A 163 7.46 6.10 2.91
N PHE A 164 7.25 6.70 4.09
CA PHE A 164 6.07 6.40 4.91
C PHE A 164 4.78 6.96 4.30
N ASP A 165 4.83 8.17 3.72
CA ASP A 165 3.68 8.79 3.04
C ASP A 165 3.48 8.17 1.64
N GLU A 166 4.56 7.74 0.98
CA GLU A 166 4.54 7.07 -0.32
C GLU A 166 3.80 5.72 -0.30
N VAL A 167 3.68 5.07 0.87
CA VAL A 167 2.78 3.90 1.04
C VAL A 167 1.34 4.26 0.66
N PHE A 168 0.95 5.52 0.83
CA PHE A 168 -0.34 6.09 0.49
C PHE A 168 -0.30 6.94 -0.79
N LEU A 169 0.76 6.82 -1.61
CA LEU A 169 0.92 7.61 -2.85
C LEU A 169 0.83 9.12 -2.62
N ALA A 170 1.36 9.56 -1.48
CA ALA A 170 1.56 10.95 -1.11
C ALA A 170 3.04 11.18 -0.80
N ALA A 171 3.50 12.44 -0.87
CA ALA A 171 4.92 12.76 -0.77
C ALA A 171 5.16 14.02 0.09
N ASN A 172 4.70 14.00 1.34
CA ASN A 172 4.85 15.13 2.28
C ASN A 172 5.64 14.71 3.52
N ARG A 173 6.70 15.46 3.85
CA ARG A 173 7.55 15.16 5.00
C ARG A 173 6.78 15.25 6.32
N GLU A 174 5.95 16.27 6.48
CA GLU A 174 5.15 16.51 7.67
C GLU A 174 4.11 15.39 7.87
N GLY A 175 3.47 14.97 6.77
CA GLY A 175 2.55 13.83 6.76
C GLY A 175 3.24 12.51 7.13
N SER A 176 4.44 12.30 6.60
CA SER A 176 5.29 11.13 6.87
C SER A 176 5.60 10.95 8.35
N LEU A 177 5.90 12.05 9.08
CA LEU A 177 6.17 12.00 10.52
C LEU A 177 4.95 11.49 11.30
N LEU A 178 3.76 11.95 10.90
CA LEU A 178 2.52 11.54 11.56
C LEU A 178 2.16 10.08 11.26
N ILE A 179 2.43 9.61 10.03
CA ILE A 179 2.29 8.20 9.66
C ILE A 179 3.28 7.33 10.42
N ALA A 180 4.55 7.72 10.48
CA ALA A 180 5.58 7.02 11.26
C ALA A 180 5.19 6.92 12.75
N LEU A 181 4.69 8.01 13.33
CA LEU A 181 4.17 8.05 14.70
C LEU A 181 2.96 7.12 14.88
N GLY A 182 2.02 7.17 13.93
CA GLY A 182 0.85 6.29 13.94
C GLY A 182 1.22 4.82 13.90
N LEU A 183 2.21 4.44 13.08
CA LEU A 183 2.72 3.08 13.02
C LEU A 183 3.41 2.66 14.32
N LEU A 184 4.23 3.54 14.91
CA LEU A 184 4.88 3.31 16.20
C LEU A 184 3.86 3.09 17.33
N ILE A 185 2.83 3.94 17.41
CA ILE A 185 1.73 3.81 18.39
C ILE A 185 0.92 2.53 18.13
N GLY A 186 0.64 2.23 16.86
CA GLY A 186 -0.14 1.07 16.47
C GLY A 186 0.56 -0.25 16.80
N ASN A 187 1.84 -0.34 16.47
CA ASN A 187 2.68 -1.49 16.76
C ASN A 187 4.17 -1.16 16.63
N TRP A 188 4.88 -1.03 17.76
CA TRP A 188 6.31 -0.70 17.78
C TRP A 188 7.18 -1.70 17.00
N LEU A 189 6.80 -2.98 16.96
CA LEU A 189 7.55 -4.01 16.23
C LEU A 189 7.38 -3.83 14.73
N TYR A 190 6.20 -3.40 14.26
CA TYR A 190 5.95 -3.11 12.85
C TYR A 190 6.76 -1.89 12.43
N PHE A 191 6.78 -0.86 13.28
CA PHE A 191 7.62 0.32 13.08
C PHE A 191 9.11 -0.04 13.02
N LEU A 192 9.63 -0.81 13.98
CA LEU A 192 11.03 -1.23 13.99
C LEU A 192 11.40 -2.03 12.73
N ALA A 193 10.57 -3.00 12.36
CA ALA A 193 10.81 -3.82 11.17
C ALA A 193 10.74 -2.99 9.87
N ALA A 194 9.83 -2.01 9.78
CA ALA A 194 9.75 -1.07 8.68
C ALA A 194 11.02 -0.22 8.55
N VAL A 195 11.52 0.34 9.66
CA VAL A 195 12.74 1.15 9.68
C VAL A 195 13.96 0.33 9.27
N ILE A 196 14.09 -0.91 9.76
CA ILE A 196 15.18 -1.81 9.37
C ILE A 196 15.09 -2.14 7.88
N ALA A 197 13.91 -2.51 7.38
CA ALA A 197 13.71 -2.82 5.98
C ALA A 197 14.04 -1.63 5.07
N LEU A 198 13.57 -0.44 5.43
CA LEU A 198 13.88 0.80 4.71
C LEU A 198 15.38 1.07 4.68
N SER A 199 16.07 0.90 5.81
CA SER A 199 17.51 1.10 5.92
C SER A 199 18.29 0.11 5.04
N CYS A 200 17.87 -1.15 5.01
CA CYS A 200 18.45 -2.17 4.14
C CYS A 200 18.23 -1.86 2.65
N ALA A 201 17.02 -1.42 2.28
CA ALA A 201 16.73 -1.00 0.91
C ALA A 201 17.58 0.21 0.49
N TYR A 202 17.79 1.17 1.40
CA TYR A 202 18.67 2.33 1.19
C TYR A 202 20.14 1.96 1.04
N LEU A 203 20.65 1.00 1.82
CA LEU A 203 22.04 0.53 1.64
C LEU A 203 22.26 -0.11 0.28
N MET A 204 21.24 -0.76 -0.28
CA MET A 204 21.33 -1.42 -1.57
C MET A 204 21.56 -0.45 -2.74
N THR A 205 21.19 0.80 -2.55
CA THR A 205 21.26 1.85 -3.58
C THR A 205 22.67 2.34 -3.77
N LEU A 206 23.48 2.30 -2.70
CA LEU A 206 24.92 2.59 -2.75
C LEU A 206 25.65 1.69 -3.76
N ILE A 207 25.09 0.51 -4.05
CA ILE A 207 25.65 -0.51 -4.92
C ILE A 207 24.96 -0.51 -6.31
N SER A 208 23.85 0.22 -6.49
CA SER A 208 23.08 0.26 -7.73
C SER A 208 22.97 1.71 -8.26
N PRO A 209 23.85 2.12 -9.21
CA PRO A 209 23.89 3.49 -9.73
C PRO A 209 22.57 3.97 -10.34
N GLU A 210 21.81 3.08 -10.99
CA GLU A 210 20.51 3.37 -11.60
C GLU A 210 19.42 3.69 -10.55
N ALA A 211 19.59 3.20 -9.32
CA ALA A 211 18.61 3.37 -8.24
C ALA A 211 18.81 4.67 -7.42
N HIS A 212 20.01 5.28 -7.44
CA HIS A 212 20.37 6.38 -6.53
C HIS A 212 19.37 7.55 -6.52
N TYR A 213 18.84 7.95 -7.68
CA TYR A 213 17.92 9.09 -7.78
C TYR A 213 16.50 8.76 -7.25
N LEU A 214 16.01 7.55 -7.50
CA LEU A 214 14.66 7.13 -7.11
C LEU A 214 14.56 6.76 -5.62
N ILE A 215 15.70 6.55 -4.95
CA ILE A 215 15.75 6.45 -3.48
C ILE A 215 15.86 7.80 -2.79
N ALA A 216 16.60 8.77 -3.34
CA ALA A 216 16.58 10.14 -2.81
C ALA A 216 15.18 10.76 -2.85
N ALA A 217 14.34 10.26 -3.78
CA ALA A 217 12.92 10.59 -3.91
C ALA A 217 11.99 9.91 -2.90
N GLY A 218 12.45 8.90 -2.15
CA GLY A 218 11.61 8.05 -1.30
C GLY A 218 10.81 6.97 -2.05
N ILE A 219 10.84 6.94 -3.40
CA ILE A 219 9.96 6.14 -4.26
C ILE A 219 10.22 4.63 -4.16
N TYR A 220 11.42 4.17 -3.78
CA TYR A 220 11.66 2.72 -3.59
C TYR A 220 11.59 2.26 -2.13
N GLY A 221 11.52 3.18 -1.17
CA GLY A 221 11.51 2.84 0.26
C GLY A 221 10.18 2.28 0.75
N PHE A 222 9.05 2.68 0.16
CA PHE A 222 7.72 2.30 0.67
C PHE A 222 7.43 0.80 0.52
N ASN A 223 7.91 0.16 -0.55
CA ASN A 223 7.81 -1.29 -0.72
C ASN A 223 8.59 -2.03 0.38
N ALA A 224 9.77 -1.52 0.76
CA ALA A 224 10.55 -2.08 1.85
C ALA A 224 9.84 -1.92 3.21
N ILE A 225 9.23 -0.77 3.47
CA ILE A 225 8.38 -0.55 4.66
C ILE A 225 7.29 -1.62 4.75
N LEU A 226 6.52 -1.83 3.68
CA LEU A 226 5.46 -2.84 3.66
C LEU A 226 5.99 -4.26 3.86
N ILE A 227 7.17 -4.59 3.30
CA ILE A 227 7.85 -5.87 3.55
C ILE A 227 8.20 -6.01 5.04
N GLY A 228 8.79 -4.99 5.66
CA GLY A 228 9.10 -4.97 7.10
C GLY A 228 7.89 -5.27 7.98
N ILE A 229 6.80 -4.57 7.71
CA ILE A 229 5.52 -4.73 8.42
C ILE A 229 4.97 -6.14 8.21
N ALA A 230 4.95 -6.64 6.97
CA ALA A 230 4.45 -7.98 6.67
C ALA A 230 5.32 -9.08 7.32
N PHE A 231 6.63 -8.89 7.45
CA PHE A 231 7.48 -9.79 8.22
C PHE A 231 7.10 -9.82 9.70
N ALA A 232 6.90 -8.65 10.32
CA ALA A 232 6.45 -8.57 11.70
C ALA A 232 5.03 -9.15 11.89
N ALA A 233 4.16 -9.05 10.89
CA ALA A 233 2.79 -9.56 10.92
C ALA A 233 2.70 -11.08 10.69
N PHE A 234 3.42 -11.62 9.72
CA PHE A 234 3.24 -13.01 9.25
C PHE A 234 4.37 -13.96 9.65
N PHE A 235 5.57 -13.45 9.92
CA PHE A 235 6.78 -14.24 10.13
C PHE A 235 7.42 -13.91 11.48
N SER A 236 6.87 -14.48 12.57
CA SER A 236 7.33 -14.32 13.97
C SER A 236 8.83 -13.98 14.10
N LEU A 237 9.09 -12.70 14.41
CA LEU A 237 10.46 -12.13 14.53
C LEU A 237 11.20 -12.54 15.82
N LYS A 238 10.68 -13.52 16.56
CA LYS A 238 11.41 -14.17 17.65
C LYS A 238 12.57 -15.05 17.15
N ARG A 239 12.57 -15.43 15.86
CA ARG A 239 13.59 -16.28 15.25
C ARG A 239 14.62 -15.40 14.51
N PRO A 240 15.93 -15.53 14.76
CA PRO A 240 16.96 -14.77 14.05
C PRO A 240 16.89 -14.91 12.52
N LEU A 241 16.52 -16.09 12.01
CA LEU A 241 16.34 -16.33 10.58
C LEU A 241 15.24 -15.46 9.95
N ALA A 242 14.22 -15.04 10.71
CA ALA A 242 13.18 -14.16 10.20
C ALA A 242 13.74 -12.74 9.94
N TRP A 243 14.69 -12.28 10.77
CA TRP A 243 15.40 -11.03 10.54
C TRP A 243 16.32 -11.09 9.33
N LEU A 244 17.04 -12.20 9.14
CA LEU A 244 17.85 -12.40 7.93
C LEU A 244 16.96 -12.42 6.67
N GLY A 245 15.85 -13.14 6.71
CA GLY A 245 14.88 -13.16 5.62
C GLY A 245 14.30 -11.78 5.32
N LEU A 246 14.03 -10.97 6.35
CA LEU A 246 13.57 -9.60 6.20
C LEU A 246 14.62 -8.74 5.47
N ILE A 247 15.88 -8.79 5.92
CA ILE A 247 16.97 -8.02 5.31
C ILE A 247 17.10 -8.36 3.82
N ILE A 248 17.14 -9.66 3.49
CA ILE A 248 17.23 -10.13 2.10
C ILE A 248 16.02 -9.66 1.29
N ALA A 249 14.81 -9.84 1.82
CA ALA A 249 13.57 -9.42 1.15
C ALA A 249 13.53 -7.90 0.89
N ALA A 250 13.95 -7.10 1.87
CA ALA A 250 14.01 -5.65 1.75
C ALA A 250 15.01 -5.20 0.69
N MET A 251 16.23 -5.77 0.68
CA MET A 251 17.23 -5.46 -0.34
C MET A 251 16.79 -5.90 -1.74
N LEU A 252 16.16 -7.07 -1.85
CA LEU A 252 15.64 -7.60 -3.11
C LEU A 252 14.53 -6.70 -3.69
N SER A 253 13.76 -6.01 -2.84
CA SER A 253 12.68 -5.12 -3.28
C SER A 253 13.16 -4.00 -4.19
N THR A 254 14.37 -3.49 -3.98
CA THR A 254 15.00 -2.47 -4.82
C THR A 254 15.28 -2.97 -6.23
N TRP A 255 15.69 -4.23 -6.41
CA TRP A 255 15.88 -4.80 -7.75
C TRP A 255 14.57 -5.21 -8.41
N VAL A 256 13.64 -5.74 -7.62
CA VAL A 256 12.33 -6.16 -8.14
C VAL A 256 11.57 -4.95 -8.68
N ILE A 257 11.59 -3.81 -7.98
CA ILE A 257 10.92 -2.61 -8.50
C ILE A 257 11.53 -2.10 -9.80
N VAL A 258 12.87 -2.02 -9.90
CA VAL A 258 13.55 -1.63 -11.14
C VAL A 258 13.21 -2.59 -12.29
N GLY A 259 13.24 -3.90 -12.02
CA GLY A 259 12.90 -4.91 -13.03
C GLY A 259 11.43 -4.83 -13.47
N LEU A 260 10.50 -4.59 -12.56
CA LEU A 260 9.08 -4.44 -12.87
C LEU A 260 8.80 -3.12 -13.61
N ASP A 261 9.46 -2.02 -13.24
CA ASP A 261 9.32 -0.73 -13.94
C ASP A 261 9.78 -0.87 -15.40
N HIS A 262 10.90 -1.55 -15.65
CA HIS A 262 11.35 -1.87 -17.01
C HIS A 262 10.39 -2.79 -17.76
N LEU A 263 9.83 -3.81 -17.09
CA LEU A 263 8.87 -4.75 -17.68
C LEU A 263 7.57 -4.06 -18.10
N PHE A 264 7.10 -3.10 -17.30
CA PHE A 264 5.81 -2.43 -17.50
C PHE A 264 5.89 -1.10 -18.25
N ALA A 265 7.10 -0.57 -18.48
CA ALA A 265 7.31 0.66 -19.26
C ALA A 265 6.59 0.66 -20.63
N PRO A 266 6.58 -0.42 -21.44
CA PRO A 266 5.88 -0.42 -22.73
C PRO A 266 4.36 -0.27 -22.62
N LEU A 267 3.78 -0.56 -21.44
CA LEU A 267 2.35 -0.45 -21.16
C LEU A 267 2.00 0.84 -20.41
N ASN A 268 2.98 1.68 -20.07
CA ASN A 268 2.83 2.85 -19.20
C ASN A 268 2.18 2.51 -17.84
N LEU A 269 2.47 1.34 -17.28
CA LEU A 269 1.92 0.92 -15.99
C LEU A 269 2.96 1.09 -14.87
N PRO A 270 2.61 1.73 -13.74
CA PRO A 270 3.49 1.80 -12.59
C PRO A 270 3.55 0.45 -11.85
N SER A 271 4.70 0.12 -11.26
CA SER A 271 4.85 -1.11 -10.45
C SER A 271 4.08 -1.07 -9.12
N LEU A 272 3.80 0.13 -8.58
CA LEU A 272 3.07 0.33 -7.32
C LEU A 272 3.67 -0.53 -6.18
N THR A 273 2.82 -1.22 -5.41
CA THR A 273 3.21 -2.14 -4.34
C THR A 273 3.47 -3.58 -4.81
N LEU A 274 3.56 -3.83 -6.13
CA LEU A 274 3.78 -5.18 -6.65
C LEU A 274 5.11 -5.82 -6.19
N PRO A 275 6.23 -5.09 -6.05
CA PRO A 275 7.46 -5.64 -5.47
C PRO A 275 7.22 -6.25 -4.09
N PHE A 276 6.52 -5.53 -3.21
CA PHE A 276 6.10 -6.02 -1.90
C PHE A 276 5.27 -7.31 -2.01
N VAL A 277 4.26 -7.33 -2.87
CA VAL A 277 3.35 -8.49 -3.03
C VAL A 277 4.12 -9.73 -3.49
N VAL A 278 4.92 -9.62 -4.55
CA VAL A 278 5.66 -10.74 -5.14
C VAL A 278 6.70 -11.28 -4.16
N ILE A 279 7.41 -10.39 -3.44
CA ILE A 279 8.42 -10.81 -2.46
C ILE A 279 7.77 -11.57 -1.30
N ILE A 280 6.68 -11.05 -0.73
CA ILE A 280 6.00 -11.74 0.38
C ILE A 280 5.45 -13.09 -0.06
N TRP A 281 4.86 -13.19 -1.26
CA TRP A 281 4.47 -14.50 -1.81
C TRP A 281 5.65 -15.45 -1.97
N GLY A 282 6.78 -14.97 -2.50
CA GLY A 282 8.01 -15.73 -2.61
C GLY A 282 8.48 -16.29 -1.27
N VAL A 283 8.45 -15.49 -0.20
CA VAL A 283 8.78 -15.93 1.16
C VAL A 283 7.79 -16.98 1.68
N PHE A 284 6.48 -16.80 1.46
CA PHE A 284 5.47 -17.81 1.82
C PHE A 284 5.68 -19.14 1.09
N LEU A 285 6.00 -19.11 -0.21
CA LEU A 285 6.26 -20.30 -1.01
C LEU A 285 7.57 -20.98 -0.59
N GLY A 286 8.65 -20.23 -0.40
CA GLY A 286 9.93 -20.76 0.08
C GLY A 286 9.81 -21.44 1.46
N LYS A 287 9.05 -20.84 2.38
CA LYS A 287 8.75 -21.44 3.70
C LYS A 287 8.00 -22.78 3.60
N ARG A 288 7.16 -22.97 2.57
CA ARG A 288 6.45 -24.24 2.36
C ARG A 288 7.38 -25.32 1.83
N LEU A 289 8.22 -24.97 0.86
CA LEU A 289 9.22 -25.89 0.30
C LEU A 289 10.19 -26.36 1.38
N TRP A 290 10.65 -25.45 2.25
CA TRP A 290 11.52 -25.81 3.38
C TRP A 290 10.87 -26.76 4.39
N LYS A 291 9.55 -26.68 4.60
CA LYS A 291 8.82 -27.57 5.52
C LYS A 291 8.45 -28.92 4.89
N ALA A 292 8.53 -29.04 3.57
CA ALA A 292 8.20 -30.25 2.83
C ALA A 292 9.40 -31.21 2.69
N ASN A 293 10.60 -30.74 3.02
CA ASN A 293 11.85 -31.50 3.09
C ASN A 293 12.26 -31.73 4.54
#